data_AF-A0A6L8TZQ3-F1
#
_entry.id   AF-A0A6L8TZQ3-F1
#
_cell.length_a   1.000
_cell.length_b   1.000
_cell.length_c   1.000
_cell.angle_alpha   90.00
_cell.angle_beta   90.00
_cell.angle_gamma   90.00
#
_symmetry.space_group_name_H-M   'P 1'
#
loop_
_entity.id
_entity.type
_entity.pdbx_description
1 polymer ?
#
loop_
_entity_poly.entity_id
_entity_poly.type
_entity_poly.pdbx_seq_one_letter_code
_entity_poly.pdbx_strand_id
1 'polypeptide(L)'
;MEAIEHHPLYKAHTIDSAMNSLWDFYKKWFVPLFLISFTMGLVIQYLGTFIRIDIGDYQTFNVDEMMNKLSEYMWPMIIFSLVNVLFSVILHYFVIFKPIDSECSLLDCIVKSLRYYIPYILILIILAFFGSFAFFLGLVLLFVGVLFAIVYIMMLYLFLLPIMMVEGPIIAHAIVRTAKLAHRNFWKNIAWTAVFIILLLVITIVLSGLALLPFTGSFLSAINSPEEASAAMEISSRPLYIILSAVVNGITLPLLPIFASILYFNARARETVQMI
;
A
#
# COMPACT_ATOMS: atom_id res chain seq x y z
N MET A 1 -9.78 -15.19 20.45
CA MET A 1 -10.23 -13.78 20.29
C MET A 1 -9.67 -12.90 21.41
N GLU A 2 -9.60 -13.36 22.66
CA GLU A 2 -9.02 -12.61 23.81
C GLU A 2 -7.61 -12.06 23.56
N ALA A 3 -6.72 -12.82 22.91
CA ALA A 3 -5.36 -12.37 22.63
C ALA A 3 -5.27 -11.12 21.72
N ILE A 4 -6.27 -10.89 20.84
CA ILE A 4 -6.29 -9.73 19.93
C ILE A 4 -6.67 -8.44 20.67
N GLU A 5 -7.46 -8.52 21.74
CA GLU A 5 -7.86 -7.34 22.52
C GLU A 5 -6.68 -6.76 23.32
N HIS A 6 -5.63 -7.56 23.54
CA HIS A 6 -4.37 -7.12 24.13
C HIS A 6 -3.39 -6.51 23.11
N HIS A 7 -3.76 -6.42 21.84
CA HIS A 7 -2.90 -5.82 20.82
C HIS A 7 -2.66 -4.33 21.13
N PRO A 8 -1.43 -3.78 21.00
CA PRO A 8 -1.12 -2.39 21.37
C PRO A 8 -1.89 -1.34 20.56
N LEU A 9 -2.33 -1.69 19.35
CA LEU A 9 -3.19 -0.84 18.50
C LEU A 9 -4.69 -1.03 18.77
N TYR A 10 -5.07 -1.91 19.71
CA TYR A 10 -6.48 -2.16 20.06
C TYR A 10 -7.01 -1.12 21.04
N LYS A 11 -7.56 -0.03 20.51
CA LYS A 11 -8.17 1.04 21.31
C LYS A 11 -9.22 1.82 20.53
N ALA A 12 -10.19 2.40 21.23
CA ALA A 12 -11.03 3.45 20.67
C ALA A 12 -10.19 4.74 20.50
N HIS A 13 -9.79 5.03 19.27
CA HIS A 13 -8.91 6.14 18.94
C HIS A 13 -9.68 7.43 18.62
N THR A 14 -9.04 8.55 18.90
CA THR A 14 -9.19 9.83 18.17
C THR A 14 -8.15 9.89 17.04
N ILE A 15 -8.25 10.84 16.11
CA ILE A 15 -7.25 10.97 15.04
C ILE A 15 -5.84 11.20 15.61
N ASP A 16 -5.71 12.06 16.63
CA ASP A 16 -4.41 12.35 17.26
C ASP A 16 -3.82 11.12 17.94
N SER A 17 -4.64 10.38 18.69
CA SER A 17 -4.18 9.16 19.35
C SER A 17 -3.92 8.03 18.36
N ALA A 18 -4.62 7.98 17.22
CA ALA A 18 -4.30 7.06 16.12
C ALA A 18 -2.92 7.38 15.52
N MET A 19 -2.62 8.65 15.24
CA MET A 19 -1.32 9.05 14.70
C MET A 19 -0.18 8.82 15.69
N ASN A 20 -0.40 9.11 16.98
CA ASN A 20 0.59 8.81 18.03
C ASN A 20 0.83 7.30 18.14
N SER A 21 -0.23 6.49 18.14
CA SER A 21 -0.09 5.03 18.22
C SER A 21 0.60 4.44 17.00
N LEU A 22 0.33 5.00 15.81
CA LEU A 22 1.03 4.66 14.58
C LEU A 22 2.53 4.93 14.72
N TRP A 23 2.90 6.13 15.17
CA TRP A 23 4.30 6.51 15.32
C TRP A 23 5.02 5.70 16.40
N ASP A 24 4.38 5.46 17.54
CA ASP A 24 4.95 4.67 18.63
C ASP A 24 5.15 3.21 18.24
N PHE A 25 4.18 2.63 17.52
CA PHE A 25 4.31 1.29 16.96
C PHE A 25 5.44 1.21 15.93
N TYR A 26 5.48 2.18 15.01
CA TYR A 26 6.49 2.25 13.95
C TYR A 26 7.90 2.34 14.53
N LYS A 27 8.14 3.24 15.50
CA LYS A 27 9.45 3.35 16.19
C LYS A 27 9.84 2.06 16.88
N LYS A 28 8.90 1.43 17.61
CA LYS A 28 9.17 0.19 18.37
C LYS A 28 9.60 -0.96 17.48
N TRP A 29 8.99 -1.07 16.30
CA TRP A 29 9.23 -2.16 15.35
C TRP A 29 9.99 -1.71 14.09
N PHE A 30 10.70 -0.58 14.15
CA PHE A 30 11.29 0.05 12.98
C PHE A 30 12.22 -0.91 12.23
N VAL A 31 13.17 -1.54 12.92
CA VAL A 31 14.18 -2.40 12.29
C VAL A 31 13.56 -3.56 11.48
N PRO A 32 12.71 -4.42 12.05
CA PRO A 32 12.12 -5.52 11.27
C PRO A 32 11.19 -5.03 10.16
N LEU A 33 10.38 -4.00 10.41
CA LEU A 33 9.50 -3.42 9.39
C LEU A 33 10.30 -2.83 8.23
N PHE A 34 11.35 -2.08 8.54
CA PHE A 34 12.27 -1.51 7.56
C PHE A 34 12.94 -2.59 6.73
N LEU A 35 13.47 -3.65 7.34
CA LEU A 35 14.16 -4.72 6.60
C LEU A 35 13.23 -5.48 5.66
N ILE A 36 12.00 -5.79 6.09
CA ILE A 36 11.00 -6.44 5.23
C ILE A 36 10.65 -5.53 4.05
N SER A 37 10.33 -4.26 4.33
CA SER A 37 9.94 -3.29 3.30
C SER A 37 11.09 -2.86 2.38
N PHE A 38 12.32 -2.83 2.88
CA PHE A 38 13.52 -2.57 2.09
C PHE A 38 13.80 -3.73 1.12
N THR A 39 13.70 -4.97 1.61
CA THR A 39 13.84 -6.16 0.77
C THR A 39 12.75 -6.20 -0.30
N MET A 40 11.50 -5.90 0.09
CA MET A 40 10.40 -5.71 -0.85
C MET A 40 10.73 -4.63 -1.89
N GLY A 41 11.21 -3.46 -1.46
CA GLY A 41 11.59 -2.37 -2.35
C GLY A 41 12.64 -2.78 -3.39
N LEU A 42 13.66 -3.55 -2.98
CA LEU A 42 14.66 -4.09 -3.91
C LEU A 42 14.04 -5.06 -4.92
N VAL A 43 13.19 -5.99 -4.47
CA VAL A 43 12.53 -6.96 -5.36
C VAL A 43 11.61 -6.25 -6.34
N ILE A 44 10.80 -5.29 -5.86
CA ILE A 44 9.89 -4.49 -6.69
C ILE A 44 10.67 -3.66 -7.72
N GLN A 45 11.77 -3.02 -7.31
CA GLN A 45 12.59 -2.23 -8.22
C GLN A 45 13.26 -3.13 -9.28
N TYR A 46 13.74 -4.31 -8.90
CA TYR A 46 14.28 -5.30 -9.83
C TYR A 46 13.20 -5.78 -10.82
N LEU A 47 12.00 -6.13 -10.33
CA LEU A 47 10.89 -6.52 -11.19
C LEU A 47 10.46 -5.40 -12.14
N GLY A 48 10.50 -4.16 -11.68
CA GLY A 48 10.23 -2.98 -12.49
C GLY A 48 11.17 -2.83 -13.70
N THR A 49 12.39 -3.37 -13.64
CA THR A 49 13.31 -3.34 -14.79
C THR A 49 12.85 -4.18 -15.98
N PHE A 50 11.95 -5.15 -15.76
CA PHE A 50 11.32 -5.93 -16.84
C PHE A 50 10.13 -5.19 -17.49
N ILE A 51 9.66 -4.11 -16.88
CA ILE A 51 8.57 -3.27 -17.37
C ILE A 51 9.19 -1.94 -17.84
N ARG A 52 9.85 -1.98 -18.98
CA ARG A 52 10.46 -0.79 -19.61
C ARG A 52 9.60 -0.35 -20.76
N ILE A 53 8.63 0.51 -20.46
CA ILE A 53 7.85 1.15 -21.51
C ILE A 53 8.54 2.48 -21.83
N ASP A 54 9.07 2.61 -23.04
CA ASP A 54 9.68 3.85 -23.47
C ASP A 54 8.60 4.91 -23.65
N ILE A 55 8.90 6.17 -23.33
CA ILE A 55 7.99 7.29 -23.59
C ILE A 55 7.72 7.40 -25.11
N GLY A 56 8.68 7.00 -25.95
CA GLY A 56 8.49 6.89 -27.40
C GLY A 56 7.43 5.86 -27.82
N ASP A 57 7.16 4.85 -26.99
CA ASP A 57 6.16 3.81 -27.28
C ASP A 57 4.72 4.32 -27.12
N TYR A 58 4.51 5.38 -26.34
CA TYR A 58 3.21 6.02 -26.13
C TYR A 58 2.93 7.19 -27.09
N GLN A 59 3.92 7.59 -27.90
CA GLN A 59 3.76 8.65 -28.89
C GLN A 59 3.17 8.13 -30.22
N THR A 60 2.92 6.82 -30.33
CA THR A 60 2.26 6.24 -31.49
C THR A 60 0.74 6.49 -31.39
N PHE A 61 0.16 7.16 -32.40
CA PHE A 61 -1.29 7.39 -32.49
C PHE A 61 -2.08 6.13 -32.87
N ASN A 62 -1.41 4.98 -33.04
CA ASN A 62 -2.03 3.73 -33.45
C ASN A 62 -2.41 2.88 -32.24
N VAL A 63 -3.72 2.77 -31.99
CA VAL A 63 -4.29 2.00 -30.87
C VAL A 63 -3.90 0.53 -30.93
N ASP A 64 -3.79 -0.07 -32.12
CA ASP A 64 -3.43 -1.49 -32.27
C ASP A 64 -1.98 -1.75 -31.89
N GLU A 65 -1.07 -0.83 -32.26
CA GLU A 65 0.34 -0.90 -31.90
C GLU A 65 0.55 -0.73 -30.39
N MET A 66 -0.18 0.22 -29.79
CA MET A 66 -0.19 0.42 -28.34
C MET A 66 -0.73 -0.80 -27.59
N MET A 67 -1.82 -1.42 -28.07
CA MET A 67 -2.39 -2.63 -27.48
C MET A 67 -1.44 -3.83 -27.57
N ASN A 68 -0.77 -4.00 -28.71
CA ASN A 68 0.22 -5.07 -28.88
C ASN A 68 1.38 -4.91 -27.90
N LYS A 69 1.93 -3.69 -27.75
CA LYS A 69 2.98 -3.42 -26.76
C LYS A 69 2.52 -3.65 -25.32
N LEU A 70 1.29 -3.24 -24.97
CA LEU A 70 0.74 -3.52 -23.63
C LEU A 70 0.59 -5.03 -23.38
N SER A 71 0.27 -5.81 -24.41
CA SER A 71 0.14 -7.27 -24.29
C SER A 71 1.48 -7.96 -24.00
N GLU A 72 2.60 -7.42 -24.52
CA GLU A 72 3.95 -7.93 -24.25
C GLU A 72 4.33 -7.79 -22.77
N TYR A 73 3.92 -6.68 -22.14
CA TYR A 73 4.18 -6.43 -20.72
C TYR A 73 3.12 -6.99 -19.77
N MET A 74 2.06 -7.63 -20.28
CA MET A 74 0.96 -8.16 -19.47
C MET A 74 1.45 -9.11 -18.37
N TRP A 75 2.29 -10.10 -18.72
CA TRP A 75 2.81 -11.07 -17.76
C TRP A 75 3.74 -10.43 -16.71
N PRO A 76 4.74 -9.61 -17.08
CA PRO A 76 5.51 -8.82 -16.12
C PRO A 76 4.64 -8.01 -15.15
N MET A 77 3.60 -7.32 -15.63
CA MET A 77 2.69 -6.54 -14.79
C MET A 77 1.88 -7.41 -13.82
N ILE A 78 1.41 -8.58 -14.26
CA ILE A 78 0.72 -9.54 -13.39
C ILE A 78 1.67 -10.03 -12.30
N ILE A 79 2.89 -10.46 -12.67
CA ILE A 79 3.90 -10.95 -11.70
C ILE A 79 4.24 -9.84 -10.70
N PHE A 80 4.49 -8.63 -11.17
CA PHE A 80 4.75 -7.46 -10.33
C PHE A 80 3.62 -7.23 -9.32
N SER A 81 2.37 -7.26 -9.78
CA SER A 81 1.19 -7.07 -8.94
C SER A 81 1.05 -8.17 -7.89
N LEU A 82 1.24 -9.43 -8.29
CA LEU A 82 1.18 -10.59 -7.39
C LEU A 82 2.25 -10.51 -6.29
N VAL A 83 3.48 -10.17 -6.65
CA VAL A 83 4.58 -10.00 -5.69
C VAL A 83 4.29 -8.84 -4.73
N ASN A 84 3.73 -7.73 -5.22
CA ASN A 84 3.33 -6.61 -4.37
C ASN A 84 2.24 -7.01 -3.36
N VAL A 85 1.22 -7.76 -3.82
CA VAL A 85 0.17 -8.30 -2.94
C VAL A 85 0.75 -9.25 -1.90
N LEU A 86 1.72 -10.11 -2.28
CA LEU A 86 2.36 -11.06 -1.37
C LEU A 86 3.06 -10.31 -0.23
N PHE A 87 3.86 -9.29 -0.55
CA PHE A 87 4.54 -8.52 0.47
C PHE A 87 3.58 -7.71 1.35
N SER A 88 2.50 -7.18 0.78
CA SER A 88 1.45 -6.51 1.57
C SER A 88 0.84 -7.47 2.60
N VAL A 89 0.56 -8.71 2.21
CA VAL A 89 0.05 -9.76 3.12
C VAL A 89 1.07 -10.10 4.21
N ILE A 90 2.35 -10.23 3.86
CA ILE A 90 3.42 -10.50 4.85
C ILE A 90 3.52 -9.35 5.87
N LEU A 91 3.55 -8.10 5.41
CA LEU A 91 3.66 -6.93 6.28
C LEU A 91 2.45 -6.77 7.21
N HIS A 92 1.22 -6.94 6.69
CA HIS A 92 0.02 -6.90 7.52
C HIS A 92 0.02 -8.01 8.57
N TYR A 93 0.43 -9.22 8.20
CA TYR A 93 0.50 -10.35 9.15
C TYR A 93 1.50 -10.05 10.26
N PHE A 94 2.67 -9.53 9.91
CA PHE A 94 3.68 -9.12 10.88
C PHE A 94 3.15 -8.06 11.85
N VAL A 95 2.52 -7.00 11.33
CA VAL A 95 1.97 -5.92 12.16
C VAL A 95 0.91 -6.42 13.14
N ILE A 96 0.07 -7.37 12.74
CA ILE A 96 -1.06 -7.85 13.57
C ILE A 96 -0.59 -8.88 14.62
N PHE A 97 0.27 -9.81 14.26
CA PHE A 97 0.55 -10.98 15.10
C PHE A 97 1.87 -10.90 15.86
N LYS A 98 2.91 -10.24 15.33
CA LYS A 98 4.20 -10.14 16.04
C LYS A 98 4.11 -9.48 17.43
N PRO A 99 3.26 -8.46 17.66
CA PRO A 99 3.12 -7.87 18.99
C PRO A 99 2.44 -8.77 20.02
N ILE A 100 1.69 -9.78 19.56
CA ILE A 100 0.93 -10.71 20.41
C ILE A 100 1.74 -11.98 20.67
N ASP A 101 2.48 -12.44 19.68
CA ASP A 101 3.34 -13.62 19.74
C ASP A 101 4.80 -13.21 19.53
N SER A 102 5.50 -12.92 20.64
CA SER A 102 6.90 -12.49 20.61
C SER A 102 7.85 -13.59 20.13
N GLU A 103 7.48 -14.86 20.28
CA GLU A 103 8.30 -16.03 19.91
C GLU A 103 8.25 -16.33 18.41
N CYS A 104 7.23 -15.85 17.71
CA CYS A 104 7.07 -16.01 16.26
C CYS A 104 8.27 -15.40 15.49
N SER A 105 9.03 -16.23 14.77
CA SER A 105 10.13 -15.73 13.93
C SER A 105 9.60 -15.02 12.68
N LEU A 106 10.46 -14.26 12.01
CA LEU A 106 10.09 -13.58 10.75
C LEU A 106 9.66 -14.59 9.67
N LEU A 107 10.32 -15.76 9.62
CA LEU A 107 9.95 -16.84 8.70
C LEU A 107 8.58 -17.42 9.03
N ASP A 108 8.26 -17.60 10.31
CA ASP A 108 6.93 -18.05 10.73
C ASP A 108 5.84 -17.08 10.30
N CYS A 109 6.09 -15.77 10.43
CA CYS A 109 5.19 -14.74 9.91
C CYS A 109 4.98 -14.88 8.40
N ILE A 110 6.05 -15.06 7.63
CA ILE A 110 5.95 -15.23 6.18
C ILE A 110 5.10 -16.45 5.84
N VAL A 111 5.43 -17.62 6.40
CA VAL A 111 4.74 -18.88 6.07
C VAL A 111 3.28 -18.83 6.49
N LYS A 112 2.97 -18.35 7.70
CA LYS A 112 1.60 -18.24 8.20
C LYS A 112 0.78 -17.21 7.40
N SER A 113 1.41 -16.16 6.88
CA SER A 113 0.73 -15.15 6.07
C SER A 113 0.22 -15.68 4.72
N LEU A 114 0.87 -16.70 4.14
CA LEU A 114 0.49 -17.27 2.84
C LEU A 114 -0.94 -17.81 2.81
N ARG A 115 -1.48 -18.21 3.96
CA ARG A 115 -2.89 -18.64 4.10
C ARG A 115 -3.89 -17.59 3.61
N TYR A 116 -3.54 -16.30 3.71
CA TYR A 116 -4.43 -15.19 3.34
C TYR A 116 -4.21 -14.70 1.90
N TYR A 117 -3.16 -15.14 1.23
CA TYR A 117 -2.74 -14.62 -0.06
C TYR A 117 -3.78 -14.87 -1.18
N ILE A 118 -4.21 -16.11 -1.38
CA ILE A 118 -5.21 -16.46 -2.41
C ILE A 118 -6.59 -15.85 -2.11
N PRO A 119 -7.15 -15.96 -0.88
CA PRO A 119 -8.40 -15.29 -0.55
C PRO A 119 -8.35 -13.78 -0.79
N TYR A 120 -7.22 -13.15 -0.48
CA TYR A 120 -7.06 -11.71 -0.68
C TYR A 120 -7.07 -11.32 -2.15
N ILE A 121 -6.35 -12.05 -3.01
CA ILE A 121 -6.34 -11.80 -4.47
C ILE A 121 -7.78 -11.84 -5.01
N LEU A 122 -8.56 -12.83 -4.62
CA LEU A 122 -9.95 -12.96 -5.07
C LEU A 122 -10.79 -11.76 -4.63
N ILE A 123 -10.62 -11.28 -3.40
CA ILE A 123 -11.28 -10.05 -2.94
C ILE A 123 -10.80 -8.83 -3.72
N LEU A 124 -9.51 -8.71 -4.01
CA LEU A 124 -8.98 -7.58 -4.78
C LEU A 124 -9.53 -7.54 -6.20
N ILE A 125 -9.74 -8.70 -6.84
CA ILE A 125 -10.41 -8.78 -8.15
C ILE A 125 -11.84 -8.26 -8.05
N ILE A 126 -12.59 -8.70 -7.02
CA ILE A 126 -13.96 -8.22 -6.76
C ILE A 126 -13.95 -6.70 -6.50
N LEU A 127 -13.02 -6.22 -5.67
CA LEU A 127 -12.89 -4.80 -5.34
C LEU A 127 -12.49 -3.98 -6.56
N ALA A 128 -11.63 -4.47 -7.44
CA ALA A 128 -11.24 -3.80 -8.68
C ALA A 128 -12.44 -3.69 -9.63
N PHE A 129 -13.24 -4.76 -9.75
CA PHE A 129 -14.46 -4.76 -10.55
C PHE A 129 -15.45 -3.71 -10.04
N PHE A 130 -15.84 -3.76 -8.75
CA PHE A 130 -16.76 -2.77 -8.18
C PHE A 130 -16.16 -1.36 -8.08
N GLY A 131 -14.86 -1.27 -7.84
CA GLY A 131 -14.10 -0.02 -7.80
C GLY A 131 -14.11 0.70 -9.14
N SER A 132 -14.08 -0.03 -10.27
CA SER A 132 -14.19 0.56 -11.60
C SER A 132 -15.53 1.30 -11.80
N PHE A 133 -16.64 0.75 -11.29
CA PHE A 133 -17.94 1.43 -11.28
C PHE A 133 -17.95 2.64 -10.37
N ALA A 134 -17.37 2.54 -9.17
CA ALA A 134 -17.27 3.68 -8.26
C ALA A 134 -16.44 4.82 -8.86
N PHE A 135 -15.35 4.49 -9.55
CA PHE A 135 -14.52 5.47 -10.25
C PHE A 135 -15.26 6.12 -11.43
N PHE A 136 -15.98 5.32 -12.22
CA PHE A 136 -16.84 5.83 -13.30
C PHE A 136 -17.91 6.79 -12.78
N LEU A 137 -18.61 6.43 -11.69
CA LEU A 137 -19.56 7.33 -11.02
C LEU A 137 -18.88 8.59 -10.49
N GLY A 138 -17.66 8.46 -9.96
CA GLY A 138 -16.84 9.58 -9.54
C GLY A 138 -16.53 10.55 -10.68
N LEU A 139 -16.18 10.04 -11.86
CA LEU A 139 -15.94 10.85 -13.06
C LEU A 139 -17.16 11.65 -13.50
N VAL A 140 -18.35 11.06 -13.42
CA VAL A 140 -19.63 11.75 -13.70
C VAL A 140 -19.84 12.94 -12.75
N LEU A 141 -19.36 12.83 -11.51
CA LEU A 141 -19.40 13.88 -10.49
C LEU A 141 -18.17 14.81 -10.51
N LEU A 142 -17.44 14.84 -11.64
CA LEU A 142 -16.25 15.68 -11.86
C LEU A 142 -15.11 15.41 -10.85
N PHE A 143 -14.22 16.38 -10.67
CA PHE A 143 -13.00 16.24 -9.88
C PHE A 143 -13.25 15.81 -8.42
N VAL A 144 -14.27 16.39 -7.78
CA VAL A 144 -14.61 16.06 -6.38
C VAL A 144 -15.10 14.61 -6.26
N GLY A 145 -15.88 14.14 -7.23
CA GLY A 145 -16.37 12.77 -7.27
C GLY A 145 -15.25 11.74 -7.40
N VAL A 146 -14.27 11.99 -8.28
CA VAL A 146 -13.12 11.09 -8.46
C VAL A 146 -12.28 11.01 -7.20
N LEU A 147 -11.95 12.15 -6.58
CA LEU A 147 -11.19 12.16 -5.33
C LEU A 147 -11.91 11.39 -4.22
N PHE A 148 -13.22 11.59 -4.10
CA PHE A 148 -14.03 10.85 -3.15
C PHE A 148 -14.01 9.34 -3.42
N ALA A 149 -14.15 8.92 -4.68
CA ALA A 149 -14.10 7.51 -5.06
C ALA A 149 -12.75 6.86 -4.73
N ILE A 150 -11.64 7.55 -4.97
CA ILE A 150 -10.28 7.06 -4.62
C ILE A 150 -10.17 6.84 -3.12
N VAL A 151 -10.54 7.84 -2.30
CA VAL A 151 -10.46 7.74 -0.84
C VAL A 151 -11.39 6.64 -0.31
N TYR A 152 -12.58 6.51 -0.89
CA TYR A 152 -13.54 5.47 -0.53
C TYR A 152 -13.02 4.06 -0.82
N ILE A 153 -12.49 3.82 -2.02
CA ILE A 153 -11.90 2.52 -2.39
C ILE A 153 -10.70 2.21 -1.48
N MET A 154 -9.87 3.21 -1.21
CA MET A 154 -8.72 3.06 -0.31
C MET A 154 -9.16 2.74 1.13
N MET A 155 -10.22 3.37 1.64
CA MET A 155 -10.78 3.04 2.94
C MET A 155 -11.21 1.57 2.99
N LEU A 156 -11.95 1.07 1.99
CA LEU A 156 -12.34 -0.34 1.93
C LEU A 156 -11.12 -1.26 1.90
N TYR A 157 -10.12 -0.93 1.07
CA TYR A 157 -8.86 -1.67 0.94
C TYR A 157 -8.15 -1.82 2.30
N LEU A 158 -8.07 -0.75 3.09
CA LEU A 158 -7.41 -0.73 4.40
C LEU A 158 -8.09 -1.62 5.45
N PHE A 159 -9.38 -1.90 5.32
CA PHE A 159 -10.09 -2.79 6.25
C PHE A 159 -9.92 -4.28 5.91
N LEU A 160 -9.74 -4.62 4.63
CA LEU A 160 -9.82 -6.01 4.14
C LEU A 160 -8.82 -6.95 4.80
N LEU A 161 -7.53 -6.62 4.77
CA LEU A 161 -6.48 -7.50 5.29
C LEU A 161 -6.57 -7.70 6.81
N PRO A 162 -6.71 -6.64 7.63
CA PRO A 162 -6.92 -6.80 9.06
C PRO A 162 -8.13 -7.68 9.41
N ILE A 163 -9.26 -7.48 8.71
CA ILE A 163 -10.46 -8.29 8.92
C ILE A 163 -10.20 -9.76 8.58
N MET A 164 -9.59 -10.05 7.44
CA MET A 164 -9.31 -11.45 7.07
C MET A 164 -8.36 -12.11 8.06
N MET A 165 -7.33 -11.39 8.50
CA MET A 165 -6.32 -11.94 9.39
C MET A 165 -6.89 -12.23 10.78
N VAL A 166 -7.70 -11.30 11.31
CA VAL A 166 -8.23 -11.39 12.68
C VAL A 166 -9.53 -12.19 12.76
N GLU A 167 -10.42 -12.06 11.77
CA GLU A 167 -11.77 -12.68 11.79
C GLU A 167 -11.88 -13.92 10.88
N GLY A 168 -10.86 -14.19 10.06
CA GLY A 168 -10.76 -15.41 9.25
C GLY A 168 -10.79 -15.16 7.74
N PRO A 169 -10.24 -16.09 6.94
CA PRO A 169 -10.01 -15.90 5.50
C PRO A 169 -11.26 -16.11 4.62
N ILE A 170 -12.46 -16.18 5.20
CA ILE A 170 -13.69 -16.41 4.44
C ILE A 170 -14.06 -15.14 3.67
N ILE A 171 -14.01 -15.21 2.34
CA ILE A 171 -14.19 -14.07 1.42
C ILE A 171 -15.49 -13.31 1.68
N ALA A 172 -16.63 -14.03 1.69
CA ALA A 172 -17.94 -13.40 1.88
C ALA A 172 -18.05 -12.70 3.24
N HIS A 173 -17.54 -13.34 4.30
CA HIS A 173 -17.50 -12.75 5.63
C HIS A 173 -16.65 -11.48 5.64
N ALA A 174 -15.44 -11.53 5.07
CA ALA A 174 -14.54 -10.39 5.02
C ALA A 174 -15.15 -9.19 4.27
N ILE A 175 -15.83 -9.42 3.14
CA ILE A 175 -16.52 -8.37 2.37
C ILE A 175 -17.65 -7.74 3.19
N VAL A 176 -18.56 -8.55 3.74
CA VAL A 176 -19.70 -8.05 4.52
C VAL A 176 -19.23 -7.30 5.76
N ARG A 177 -18.23 -7.84 6.45
CA ARG A 177 -17.65 -7.22 7.64
C ARG A 177 -16.95 -5.90 7.31
N THR A 178 -16.24 -5.84 6.19
CA THR A 178 -15.61 -4.61 5.70
C THR A 178 -16.65 -3.55 5.43
N ALA A 179 -17.71 -3.88 4.68
CA ALA A 179 -18.80 -2.96 4.42
C ALA A 179 -19.43 -2.44 5.73
N LYS A 180 -19.72 -3.34 6.68
CA LYS A 180 -20.29 -2.96 7.99
C LYS A 180 -19.38 -2.01 8.78
N LEU A 181 -18.11 -2.37 8.96
CA LEU A 181 -17.18 -1.58 9.79
C LEU A 181 -16.81 -0.25 9.14
N ALA A 182 -16.60 -0.25 7.82
CA ALA A 182 -16.25 0.97 7.08
C ALA A 182 -17.40 1.99 7.09
N HIS A 183 -18.66 1.55 7.03
CA HIS A 183 -19.83 2.45 6.97
C HIS A 183 -20.42 2.85 8.33
N ARG A 184 -20.22 2.07 9.41
CA ARG A 184 -20.78 2.40 10.75
C ARG A 184 -20.36 3.77 11.26
N ASN A 185 -19.13 4.19 10.97
CA ASN A 185 -18.60 5.53 11.26
C ASN A 185 -18.02 6.17 10.00
N PHE A 186 -18.77 6.08 8.89
CA PHE A 186 -18.34 6.43 7.55
C PHE A 186 -17.52 7.72 7.46
N TRP A 187 -18.08 8.84 7.92
CA TRP A 187 -17.43 10.15 7.84
C TRP A 187 -16.12 10.25 8.60
N LYS A 188 -16.00 9.55 9.73
CA LYS A 188 -14.74 9.51 10.49
C LYS A 188 -13.70 8.63 9.79
N ASN A 189 -14.11 7.45 9.34
CA ASN A 189 -13.22 6.52 8.65
C ASN A 189 -12.68 7.11 7.34
N ILE A 190 -13.53 7.75 6.54
CA ILE A 190 -13.13 8.38 5.28
C ILE A 190 -12.22 9.59 5.52
N ALA A 191 -12.52 10.42 6.53
CA ALA A 191 -11.69 11.57 6.88
C ALA A 191 -10.30 11.14 7.38
N TRP A 192 -10.23 10.11 8.24
CA TRP A 192 -8.95 9.59 8.71
C TRP A 192 -8.13 8.99 7.57
N THR A 193 -8.80 8.26 6.67
CA THR A 193 -8.16 7.71 5.47
C THR A 193 -7.61 8.83 4.58
N ALA A 194 -8.39 9.89 4.33
CA ALA A 194 -7.94 11.05 3.56
C ALA A 194 -6.72 11.73 4.18
N VAL A 195 -6.76 12.04 5.48
CA VAL A 195 -5.64 12.66 6.19
C VAL A 195 -4.39 11.78 6.12
N PHE A 196 -4.53 10.48 6.34
CA PHE A 196 -3.43 9.53 6.24
C PHE A 196 -2.81 9.49 4.84
N ILE A 197 -3.63 9.44 3.78
CA ILE A 197 -3.14 9.46 2.39
C ILE A 197 -2.36 10.74 2.11
N ILE A 198 -2.87 11.90 2.53
CA ILE A 198 -2.19 13.19 2.34
C ILE A 198 -0.84 13.20 3.05
N LEU A 199 -0.79 12.76 4.31
CA LEU A 199 0.47 12.68 5.06
C LEU A 199 1.46 11.73 4.40
N LEU A 200 1.02 10.54 3.99
CA LEU A 200 1.85 9.57 3.32
C LEU A 200 2.39 10.10 1.99
N LEU A 201 1.57 10.83 1.23
CA LEU A 201 1.97 11.48 -0.01
C LEU A 201 3.05 12.54 0.24
N VAL A 202 2.88 13.40 1.24
CA VAL A 202 3.89 14.42 1.59
C VAL A 202 5.20 13.76 2.00
N ILE A 203 5.17 12.75 2.88
CA ILE A 203 6.37 12.01 3.31
C ILE A 203 7.06 11.38 2.10
N THR A 204 6.30 10.73 1.22
CA THR A 204 6.85 10.04 0.04
C THR A 204 7.48 11.01 -0.93
N ILE A 205 6.85 12.17 -1.20
CA ILE A 205 7.41 13.19 -2.09
C ILE A 205 8.73 13.73 -1.52
N VAL A 206 8.76 14.06 -0.22
CA VAL A 206 9.97 14.58 0.43
C VAL A 206 11.10 13.55 0.36
N LEU A 207 10.83 12.30 0.75
CA LEU A 207 11.83 11.24 0.75
C LEU A 207 12.32 10.88 -0.66
N SER A 208 11.42 10.82 -1.65
CA SER A 208 11.79 10.62 -3.06
C SER A 208 12.62 11.77 -3.61
N GLY A 209 12.32 13.02 -3.21
CA GLY A 209 13.14 14.18 -3.54
C GLY A 209 14.55 14.06 -2.97
N LEU A 210 14.68 13.62 -1.71
CA LEU A 210 15.99 13.36 -1.09
C LEU A 210 16.76 12.23 -1.80
N ALA A 211 16.08 11.17 -2.23
CA ALA A 211 16.69 10.07 -2.98
C ALA A 211 17.24 10.51 -4.35
N LEU A 212 16.74 11.61 -4.92
CA LEU A 212 17.19 12.16 -6.19
C LEU A 212 18.39 13.12 -6.06
N LEU A 213 18.71 13.61 -4.86
CA LEU A 213 19.79 14.60 -4.65
C LEU A 213 21.15 14.19 -5.23
N PRO A 214 21.61 12.92 -5.12
CA PRO A 214 22.89 12.53 -5.72
C PRO A 214 22.93 12.64 -7.25
N PHE A 215 21.77 12.75 -7.91
CA PHE A 215 21.63 12.77 -9.36
C PHE A 215 21.30 14.17 -9.92
N THR A 216 21.24 15.21 -9.08
CA THR A 216 20.90 16.57 -9.52
C THR A 216 21.86 17.10 -10.59
N GLY A 217 23.15 16.74 -10.53
CA GLY A 217 24.11 17.11 -11.57
C GLY A 217 23.75 16.58 -12.95
N SER A 218 23.39 15.29 -13.04
CA SER A 218 22.95 14.66 -14.30
C SER A 218 21.64 15.28 -14.83
N PHE A 219 20.74 15.69 -13.94
CA PHE A 219 19.51 16.40 -14.32
C PHE A 219 19.78 17.80 -14.88
N LEU A 220 20.67 18.58 -14.24
CA LEU A 220 21.03 19.91 -14.72
C LEU A 220 21.74 19.85 -16.06
N SER A 221 22.62 18.86 -16.26
CA SER A 221 23.29 18.69 -17.55
C SER A 221 22.30 18.29 -18.66
N ALA A 222 21.32 17.42 -18.38
CA ALA A 222 20.26 17.07 -19.34
C ALA A 222 19.37 18.25 -19.76
N ILE A 223 19.13 19.22 -18.87
CA ILE A 223 18.37 20.44 -19.20
C ILE A 223 19.18 21.37 -20.10
N ASN A 224 20.49 21.48 -19.84
CA ASN A 224 21.38 22.37 -20.58
C ASN A 224 21.86 21.78 -21.92
N SER A 225 21.88 20.45 -22.02
CA SER A 225 22.35 19.69 -23.17
C SER A 225 21.30 18.62 -23.55
N PRO A 226 20.47 18.85 -24.59
CA PRO A 226 19.46 17.88 -25.03
C PRO A 226 20.02 16.51 -25.40
N GLU A 227 21.30 16.45 -25.80
CA GLU A 227 22.04 15.21 -26.08
C GLU A 227 22.26 14.34 -24.82
N GLU A 228 22.25 14.96 -23.63
CA GLU A 228 22.41 14.29 -22.33
C GLU A 228 21.05 13.91 -21.68
N ALA A 229 19.92 14.23 -22.33
CA ALA A 229 18.59 13.91 -21.82
C ALA A 229 18.34 12.40 -21.67
N SER A 230 18.92 11.58 -22.55
CA SER A 230 18.90 10.12 -22.44
C SER A 230 19.61 9.62 -21.17
N ALA A 231 20.70 10.27 -20.75
CA ALA A 231 21.43 9.93 -19.53
C ALA A 231 20.64 10.22 -18.24
N ALA A 232 19.69 11.17 -18.29
CA ALA A 232 18.74 11.39 -17.21
C ALA A 232 17.66 10.30 -17.14
N MET A 233 17.25 9.73 -18.28
CA MET A 233 16.30 8.60 -18.32
C MET A 233 16.89 7.31 -17.73
N GLU A 234 18.22 7.14 -17.81
CA GLU A 234 18.93 6.00 -17.22
C GLU A 234 19.05 6.04 -15.69
N ILE A 235 18.74 7.17 -15.02
CA ILE A 235 18.87 7.32 -13.56
C ILE A 235 18.11 6.20 -12.83
N SER A 236 16.92 5.84 -13.33
CA SER A 236 16.06 4.79 -12.76
C SER A 236 16.71 3.39 -12.69
N SER A 237 17.73 3.15 -13.53
CA SER A 237 18.47 1.90 -13.60
C SER A 237 19.80 1.93 -12.84
N ARG A 238 20.20 3.09 -12.30
CA ARG A 238 21.46 3.20 -11.55
C ARG A 238 21.34 2.43 -10.23
N PRO A 239 22.33 1.58 -9.86
CA PRO A 239 22.29 0.82 -8.61
C PRO A 239 22.06 1.67 -7.37
N LEU A 240 22.67 2.86 -7.32
CA LEU A 240 22.47 3.80 -6.22
C LEU A 240 21.01 4.29 -6.13
N TYR A 241 20.35 4.59 -7.25
CA TYR A 241 18.95 4.99 -7.26
C TYR A 241 18.05 3.85 -6.82
N ILE A 242 18.35 2.62 -7.26
CA ILE A 242 17.64 1.40 -6.83
C ILE A 242 17.70 1.23 -5.31
N ILE A 243 18.89 1.38 -4.72
CA ILE A 243 19.07 1.28 -3.26
C ILE A 243 18.33 2.40 -2.55
N LEU A 244 18.46 3.65 -2.99
CA LEU A 244 17.78 4.79 -2.36
C LEU A 244 16.25 4.67 -2.46
N SER A 245 15.72 4.26 -3.62
CA SER A 245 14.31 3.94 -3.82
C SER A 245 13.84 2.83 -2.85
N ALA A 246 14.64 1.77 -2.69
CA ALA A 246 14.34 0.72 -1.72
C ALA A 246 14.39 1.23 -0.27
N VAL A 247 15.28 2.17 0.09
CA VAL A 247 15.30 2.81 1.42
C VAL A 247 14.02 3.62 1.64
N VAL A 248 13.59 4.41 0.65
CA VAL A 248 12.33 5.17 0.72
C VAL A 248 11.16 4.22 0.96
N ASN A 249 11.06 3.14 0.19
CA ASN A 249 10.06 2.09 0.38
C ASN A 249 10.16 1.42 1.76
N GLY A 250 11.38 1.14 2.23
CA GLY A 250 11.67 0.62 3.57
C GLY A 250 11.09 1.49 4.69
N ILE A 251 11.13 2.81 4.50
CA ILE A 251 10.60 3.78 5.46
C ILE A 251 9.08 3.89 5.36
N THR A 252 8.52 3.98 4.16
CA THR A 252 7.12 4.37 3.94
C THR A 252 6.13 3.22 3.93
N LEU A 253 6.48 2.07 3.33
CA LEU A 253 5.56 0.95 3.15
C LEU A 253 4.97 0.40 4.45
N PRO A 254 5.70 0.34 5.59
CA PRO A 254 5.12 -0.13 6.84
C PRO A 254 4.00 0.75 7.40
N LEU A 255 3.90 2.02 7.00
CA LEU A 255 2.90 2.94 7.57
C LEU A 255 1.47 2.51 7.22
N LEU A 256 1.27 1.96 6.02
CA LEU A 256 -0.02 1.50 5.52
C LEU A 256 -0.60 0.33 6.35
N PRO A 257 0.09 -0.81 6.55
CA PRO A 257 -0.44 -1.93 7.35
C PRO A 257 -0.65 -1.56 8.82
N ILE A 258 0.16 -0.66 9.38
CA ILE A 258 -0.05 -0.14 10.74
C ILE A 258 -1.36 0.65 10.79
N PHE A 259 -1.56 1.59 9.87
CA PHE A 259 -2.77 2.40 9.83
C PHE A 259 -4.03 1.59 9.53
N ALA A 260 -3.95 0.63 8.59
CA ALA A 260 -5.00 -0.35 8.31
C ALA A 260 -5.44 -1.08 9.59
N SER A 261 -4.47 -1.57 10.36
CA SER A 261 -4.70 -2.24 11.63
C SER A 261 -5.36 -1.31 12.66
N ILE A 262 -4.92 -0.05 12.75
CA ILE A 262 -5.55 0.97 13.63
C ILE A 262 -7.00 1.23 13.24
N LEU A 263 -7.31 1.41 11.94
CA LEU A 263 -8.68 1.62 11.47
C LEU A 263 -9.58 0.46 11.88
N TYR A 264 -9.11 -0.76 11.62
CA TYR A 264 -9.82 -1.98 11.99
C TYR A 264 -10.05 -2.10 13.50
N PHE A 265 -8.98 -1.98 14.30
CA PHE A 265 -9.08 -2.13 15.74
C PHE A 265 -9.88 -1.02 16.42
N ASN A 266 -9.77 0.22 15.93
CA ASN A 266 -10.62 1.32 16.39
C ASN A 266 -12.10 1.03 16.13
N ALA A 267 -12.43 0.55 14.92
CA ALA A 267 -13.80 0.19 14.58
C ALA A 267 -14.32 -0.93 15.48
N ARG A 268 -13.49 -1.96 15.73
CA ARG A 268 -13.83 -3.11 16.57
C ARG A 268 -13.99 -2.74 18.05
N ALA A 269 -13.04 -2.01 18.63
CA ALA A 269 -13.10 -1.57 20.02
C ALA A 269 -14.35 -0.72 20.31
N ARG A 270 -14.79 0.10 19.34
CA ARG A 270 -16.03 0.88 19.44
C ARG A 270 -17.30 0.03 19.39
N GLU A 271 -17.25 -1.17 18.79
CA GLU A 271 -18.39 -2.10 18.87
C GLU A 271 -18.52 -2.65 20.30
N THR A 272 -17.40 -2.99 20.94
CA THR A 272 -17.39 -3.50 22.33
C THR A 272 -17.87 -2.46 23.34
N VAL A 273 -17.44 -1.21 23.20
CA VAL A 273 -17.85 -0.10 24.11
C VAL A 273 -19.35 0.23 23.97
N GLN A 274 -19.96 0.00 22.81
CA GLN A 274 -21.40 0.27 22.62
C GLN A 274 -22.32 -0.88 23.06
N MET A 275 -21.75 -2.04 23.43
CA MET A 275 -22.51 -3.18 23.97
C MET A 275 -22.52 -3.21 25.51
N ILE A 276 -21.90 -2.22 26.16
CA ILE A 276 -21.92 -1.96 27.60
C ILE A 276 -22.76 -0.70 27.82
#